data_AF-A0A7H1C2V3-F1
#
_entry.id   AF-A0A7H1C2V3-F1
#
_cell.length_a   1.000
_cell.length_b   1.000
_cell.length_c   1.000
_cell.angle_alpha   90.00
_cell.angle_beta   90.00
_cell.angle_gamma   90.00
#
_symmetry.space_group_name_H-M   'P 1'
#
loop_
_entity.id
_entity.type
_entity.pdbx_description
1 polymer ?
#
loop_
_entity_poly.entity_id
_entity_poly.type
_entity_poly.pdbx_seq_one_letter_code
_entity_poly.pdbx_strand_id
1 'polypeptide(L)'
;MPRIRTETLTEKQEAFCIAYLECGNILKAYQSVNTGSMKPHSMRARASEMMNDYRVFNELKQLIRARKAKGERLPKFRKGSLMAEWLESNNLKNDP
;
A
#
# COMPACT_ATOMS: atom_id res chain seq x y z
N MET A 1 5.25 23.87 14.93
CA MET A 1 5.40 22.50 15.44
C MET A 1 5.97 21.62 14.33
N PRO A 2 7.25 21.20 14.37
CA PRO A 2 7.73 20.20 13.43
C PRO A 2 7.01 18.87 13.71
N ARG A 3 6.42 18.25 12.69
CA ARG A 3 5.94 16.86 12.82
C ARG A 3 7.16 16.00 13.03
N ILE A 4 7.30 15.42 14.22
CA ILE A 4 8.24 14.33 14.47
C ILE A 4 7.87 13.22 13.48
N ARG A 5 8.71 13.01 12.47
CA ARG A 5 8.55 11.89 11.54
C ARG A 5 9.01 10.65 12.30
N THR A 6 8.10 9.98 12.99
CA THR A 6 8.39 8.65 13.53
C THR A 6 8.65 7.72 12.34
N GLU A 7 9.73 6.93 12.42
CA GLU A 7 10.09 5.98 11.36
C GLU A 7 9.05 4.86 11.19
N THR A 8 8.23 4.65 12.23
CA THR A 8 7.19 3.62 12.30
C THR A 8 5.94 4.00 11.51
N LEU A 9 5.25 2.98 10.97
CA LEU A 9 3.92 3.14 10.40
C LEU A 9 2.91 3.48 11.50
N THR A 10 1.87 4.20 11.10
CA THR A 10 0.67 4.37 11.93
C THR A 10 -0.27 3.18 11.78
N GLU A 11 -1.13 2.92 12.78
CA GLU A 11 -2.15 1.86 12.71
C GLU A 11 -3.01 1.95 11.43
N LYS A 12 -3.34 3.17 11.00
CA LYS A 12 -4.09 3.40 9.76
C LYS A 12 -3.30 2.98 8.51
N GLN A 13 -1.99 3.20 8.50
CA GLN A 13 -1.10 2.80 7.41
C GLN A 13 -0.94 1.28 7.36
N GLU A 14 -0.79 0.62 8.51
CA GLU A 14 -0.71 -0.84 8.60
C GLU A 14 -2.01 -1.49 8.13
N ALA A 15 -3.15 -1.02 8.63
CA ALA A 15 -4.47 -1.47 8.18
C ALA A 15 -4.68 -1.24 6.68
N PHE A 16 -4.17 -0.12 6.14
CA PHE A 16 -4.23 0.15 4.71
C PHE A 16 -3.41 -0.87 3.91
N CYS A 17 -2.21 -1.23 4.37
CA CYS A 17 -1.36 -2.22 3.71
C CYS A 17 -2.08 -3.58 3.62
N ILE A 18 -2.67 -4.04 4.72
CA ILE A 18 -3.42 -5.29 4.78
C ILE A 18 -4.61 -5.25 3.81
N ALA A 19 -5.45 -4.21 3.89
CA ALA A 19 -6.61 -4.06 3.02
C ALA A 19 -6.22 -3.99 1.53
N TYR A 20 -5.11 -3.34 1.21
CA TYR A 20 -4.59 -3.28 -0.16
C TYR A 20 -4.14 -4.64 -0.68
N LEU A 21 -3.51 -5.47 0.16
CA LEU A 21 -3.12 -6.84 -0.21
C LEU A 21 -4.30 -7.80 -0.32
N GLU A 22 -5.46 -7.45 0.22
CA GLU A 22 -6.68 -8.24 0.02
C GLU A 22 -7.38 -7.85 -1.29
N CYS A 23 -7.49 -6.55 -1.57
CA CYS A 23 -8.32 -6.06 -2.68
C CYS A 23 -7.57 -5.64 -3.95
N GLY A 24 -6.25 -5.38 -3.87
CA GLY A 24 -5.43 -4.90 -4.98
C GLY A 24 -5.76 -3.49 -5.49
N ASN A 25 -6.61 -2.73 -4.78
CA ASN A 25 -7.10 -1.42 -5.20
C ASN A 25 -6.88 -0.35 -4.12
N ILE A 26 -6.12 0.69 -4.48
CA ILE A 26 -5.70 1.78 -3.59
C ILE A 26 -6.91 2.52 -2.98
N LEU A 27 -7.90 2.84 -3.81
CA LEU A 27 -9.08 3.59 -3.35
C LEU A 27 -9.93 2.76 -2.38
N LYS A 28 -10.15 1.47 -2.70
CA LYS A 28 -10.93 0.58 -1.84
C LYS A 28 -10.22 0.32 -0.51
N ALA A 29 -8.90 0.12 -0.53
CA ALA A 29 -8.10 -0.03 0.68
C ALA A 29 -8.10 1.24 1.55
N TYR A 30 -8.07 2.42 0.92
CA TYR A 30 -8.17 3.67 1.69
C TYR A 30 -9.57 3.87 2.30
N GLN A 31 -10.62 3.48 1.56
CA GLN A 31 -12.00 3.54 2.04
C GLN A 31 -12.23 2.67 3.27
N SER A 32 -11.64 1.48 3.34
CA SER A 32 -11.83 0.58 4.50
C SER A 32 -11.24 1.14 5.80
N VAL A 33 -10.16 1.94 5.70
CA VAL A 33 -9.47 2.51 6.87
C VAL A 33 -9.87 3.96 7.16
N ASN A 34 -10.71 4.56 6.32
CA ASN A 34 -11.11 5.95 6.47
C ASN A 34 -12.58 6.06 6.89
N THR A 35 -12.80 6.38 8.16
CA THR A 35 -14.14 6.48 8.79
C THR A 35 -14.85 7.81 8.55
N GLY A 36 -14.18 8.80 7.91
CA GLY A 36 -14.73 10.13 7.68
C GLY A 36 -15.41 10.32 6.33
N SER A 37 -16.43 11.18 6.26
CA SER A 37 -17.05 11.61 5.01
C SER A 37 -16.13 12.55 4.23
N MET A 38 -15.79 12.20 2.99
CA MET A 38 -14.96 13.03 2.10
C MET A 38 -15.55 13.06 0.69
N LYS A 39 -15.32 14.15 -0.05
CA LYS A 39 -15.67 14.20 -1.47
C LYS A 39 -14.87 13.13 -2.25
N PRO A 40 -15.46 12.49 -3.29
CA PRO A 40 -14.79 11.41 -4.02
C PRO A 40 -13.43 11.77 -4.63
N HIS A 41 -13.24 13.03 -5.07
CA HIS A 41 -11.96 13.48 -5.61
C HIS A 41 -10.89 13.59 -4.51
N SER A 42 -11.24 14.13 -3.34
CA SER A 42 -10.34 14.26 -2.20
C SER A 42 -9.94 12.89 -1.66
N MET A 43 -10.87 11.95 -1.64
CA MET A 43 -10.61 10.57 -1.21
C MET A 43 -9.59 9.87 -2.13
N ARG A 44 -9.72 10.05 -3.46
CA ARG A 44 -8.74 9.54 -4.43
C ARG A 44 -7.36 10.16 -4.24
N ALA A 45 -7.29 11.49 -4.04
CA ALA A 45 -6.03 12.17 -3.78
C ALA A 45 -5.35 11.66 -2.50
N ARG A 46 -6.09 11.54 -1.39
CA ARG A 46 -5.54 11.00 -0.13
C ARG A 46 -5.10 9.55 -0.23
N ALA A 47 -5.83 8.73 -0.96
CA ALA A 47 -5.45 7.33 -1.21
C ALA A 47 -4.13 7.26 -2.00
N SER A 48 -3.96 8.15 -2.99
CA SER A 48 -2.69 8.28 -3.71
C SER A 48 -1.55 8.77 -2.83
N GLU A 49 -1.79 9.78 -1.98
CA GLU A 49 -0.80 10.26 -1.01
C GLU A 49 -0.37 9.14 -0.05
N MET A 50 -1.32 8.34 0.44
CA MET A 50 -1.05 7.19 1.32
C MET A 50 -0.14 6.16 0.64
N MET A 51 -0.42 5.82 -0.62
CA MET A 51 0.36 4.86 -1.39
C MET A 51 1.78 5.39 -1.71
N ASN A 52 1.94 6.69 -1.85
CA ASN A 52 3.21 7.35 -2.15
C ASN A 52 4.11 7.54 -0.91
N ASP A 53 3.63 7.21 0.29
CA ASP A 53 4.49 7.18 1.48
C ASP A 53 5.48 6.02 1.37
N TYR A 54 6.78 6.32 1.42
CA TYR A 54 7.84 5.33 1.28
C TYR A 54 7.74 4.20 2.31
N ARG A 55 7.19 4.48 3.51
CA ARG A 55 7.03 3.49 4.58
C ARG A 55 5.94 2.48 4.24
N VAL A 56 4.79 2.98 3.76
CA VAL A 56 3.69 2.14 3.25
C VAL A 56 4.17 1.28 2.09
N PHE A 57 4.92 1.88 1.16
CA PHE A 57 5.48 1.18 0.02
C PHE A 57 6.45 0.06 0.45
N ASN A 58 7.36 0.33 1.38
CA ASN A 58 8.30 -0.66 1.90
C ASN A 58 7.60 -1.80 2.65
N GLU A 59 6.61 -1.48 3.50
CA GLU A 59 5.82 -2.49 4.22
C GLU A 59 5.09 -3.42 3.25
N LEU A 60 4.45 -2.86 2.21
CA LEU A 60 3.79 -3.66 1.18
C LEU A 60 4.75 -4.63 0.48
N LYS A 61 6.00 -4.22 0.20
CA LYS A 61 7.00 -5.14 -0.37
C LYS A 61 7.28 -6.30 0.55
N GLN A 62 7.49 -6.04 1.84
CA GLN A 62 7.79 -7.07 2.84
C GLN A 62 6.64 -8.07 2.96
N LEU A 63 5.41 -7.56 3.08
CA LEU A 63 4.21 -8.41 3.16
C LEU A 63 4.00 -9.22 1.88
N ILE A 64 4.24 -8.64 0.70
CA ILE A 64 4.16 -9.37 -0.58
C ILE A 64 5.21 -10.48 -0.65
N ARG A 65 6.45 -10.22 -0.23
CA ARG A 65 7.51 -11.23 -0.14
C ARG A 65 7.09 -12.36 0.80
N ALA A 66 6.57 -12.02 1.98
CA ALA A 66 6.10 -13.00 2.96
C ALA A 66 4.97 -13.88 2.39
N ARG A 67 3.97 -13.28 1.73
CA ARG A 67 2.88 -14.05 1.08
C ARG A 67 3.42 -14.96 -0.03
N LYS A 68 4.31 -14.46 -0.88
CA LYS A 68 4.95 -15.29 -1.93
C LYS A 68 5.78 -16.42 -1.36
N ALA A 69 6.54 -16.18 -0.30
CA ALA A 69 7.35 -17.20 0.38
C ALA A 69 6.47 -18.32 0.97
N LYS A 70 5.28 -17.96 1.46
CA LYS A 70 4.25 -18.92 1.91
C LYS A 70 3.50 -19.61 0.76
N GLY A 71 3.70 -19.20 -0.49
CA GLY A 71 2.94 -19.68 -1.65
C GLY A 71 1.51 -19.13 -1.74
N GLU A 72 1.18 -18.08 -0.99
CA GLU A 72 -0.13 -17.45 -1.02
C GLU A 72 -0.33 -16.65 -2.32
N ARG A 73 -1.57 -16.64 -2.82
CA ARG A 73 -1.93 -15.89 -4.02
C ARG A 73 -2.02 -14.39 -3.71
N LEU A 74 -1.35 -13.59 -4.54
CA LEU A 74 -1.50 -12.13 -4.51
C LEU A 74 -2.76 -11.66 -5.26
N PRO A 75 -3.36 -10.54 -4.83
CA PRO A 75 -4.47 -9.94 -5.56
C PRO A 75 -3.98 -9.42 -6.92
N LYS A 76 -4.91 -9.22 -7.85
CA LYS A 76 -4.61 -8.57 -9.12
C LYS A 76 -4.49 -7.07 -8.91
N PHE A 77 -3.27 -6.56 -8.93
CA PHE A 77 -3.02 -5.12 -8.90
C PHE A 77 -3.42 -4.46 -10.22
N ARG A 78 -3.85 -3.19 -10.17
CA ARG A 78 -4.15 -2.40 -11.36
C ARG A 78 -2.87 -2.22 -12.19
N LYS A 79 -2.93 -2.51 -13.50
CA LYS A 79 -1.83 -2.27 -14.44
C LYS A 79 -1.38 -0.81 -14.40
N GLY A 80 -0.07 -0.58 -14.39
CA GLY A 80 0.52 0.77 -14.25
C GLY A 80 0.35 1.39 -12.86
N SER A 81 0.07 0.59 -11.84
CA SER A 81 0.22 1.01 -10.45
C SER A 81 1.63 0.72 -9.97
N LEU A 82 2.11 1.50 -8.99
CA LEU A 82 3.46 1.36 -8.43
C LEU A 82 3.79 -0.08 -8.02
N MET A 83 2.84 -0.83 -7.45
CA MET A 83 3.03 -2.23 -7.05
C MET A 83 3.04 -3.20 -8.24
N ALA A 84 2.19 -2.97 -9.24
CA ALA A 84 2.19 -3.78 -10.45
C ALA A 84 3.53 -3.63 -11.19
N GLU A 85 4.00 -2.39 -11.36
CA GLU A 85 5.28 -2.10 -12.00
C GLU A 85 6.46 -2.64 -11.20
N TRP A 86 6.44 -2.51 -9.87
CA TRP A 86 7.47 -3.09 -9.00
C TRP A 86 7.51 -4.62 -9.09
N LEU A 87 6.36 -5.29 -9.19
CA LEU A 87 6.27 -6.75 -9.34
C LEU A 87 6.68 -7.26 -10.73
N GLU A 88 6.38 -6.50 -11.77
CA GLU A 88 6.78 -6.79 -13.15
C GLU A 88 8.28 -6.58 -13.35
N SER A 89 8.84 -5.60 -12.65
CA SER A 89 10.28 -5.40 -12.60
C SER A 89 10.94 -6.59 -11.88
N ASN A 90 12.11 -7.03 -12.34
CA ASN A 90 12.94 -8.08 -11.68
C ASN A 90 13.42 -7.70 -10.26
N ASN A 91 12.87 -6.64 -9.66
CA ASN A 91 13.18 -6.09 -8.35
C ASN A 91 12.85 -7.03 -7.19
N LEU A 92 12.09 -8.11 -7.42
CA LEU A 92 11.85 -9.11 -6.39
C LEU A 92 13.13 -9.87 -5.97
N LYS A 93 14.14 -9.92 -6.85
CA LYS A 93 15.41 -10.65 -6.62
C LYS A 93 16.57 -9.77 -6.14
N ASN A 94 16.49 -8.45 -6.30
CA ASN A 94 17.63 -7.52 -6.18
C ASN A 94 17.47 -6.41 -5.15
N ASP A 95 16.35 -6.36 -4.43
CA ASP A 95 16.08 -5.34 -3.42
C ASP A 95 16.47 -5.96 -2.05
N PRO A 96 17.46 -5.41 -1.32
CA PRO A 96 18.10 -6.07 -0.18
C PRO A 96 17.17 -6.44 0.98
#